data_AF-A0A924S1E1-F1
#
_entry.id   AF-A0A924S1E1-F1
#
_cell.length_a   1.000
_cell.length_b   1.000
_cell.length_c   1.000
_cell.angle_alpha   90.00
_cell.angle_beta   90.00
_cell.angle_gamma   90.00
#
_symmetry.space_group_name_H-M   'P 1'
#
loop_
_entity.id
_entity.type
_entity.pdbx_description
1 polymer ?
#
loop_
_entity_poly.entity_id
_entity_poly.type
_entity_poly.pdbx_seq_one_letter_code
_entity_poly.pdbx_strand_id
1 'polypeptide(L)'
;MPIEKSGDNAKLEFSASEPGAPVCACGGTAPFDPSYVTSTVPEDLQPHLRGVYGYVPKPGTEFSKPEWPDWTDKEAVAKAKLVRAEYHQGLEDEKAWVADMRQKGTSDEAIARELVDIRNKARLSKYPEDKLPMIFERNQNKYQNKYGPTYESLLKAYKTPDKVILAGTRSNTGMDVLCGVATVVPKAKL
;
A
#
# COMPACT_ATOMS: atom_id res chain seq x y z
N MET A 1 -21.51 33.81 -15.50
CA MET A 1 -20.52 33.80 -14.39
C MET A 1 -21.01 34.76 -13.32
N PRO A 2 -20.92 34.44 -12.02
CA PRO A 2 -19.91 33.59 -11.41
C PRO A 2 -20.44 32.24 -10.89
N ILE A 3 -19.55 31.26 -10.87
CA ILE A 3 -19.71 29.94 -10.28
C ILE A 3 -19.01 30.03 -8.92
N GLU A 4 -19.78 29.97 -7.84
CA GLU A 4 -19.23 29.89 -6.49
C GLU A 4 -18.57 28.52 -6.30
N LYS A 5 -17.28 28.55 -5.95
CA LYS A 5 -16.53 27.38 -5.52
C LYS A 5 -16.97 27.03 -4.11
N SER A 6 -17.91 26.10 -3.97
CA SER A 6 -18.10 25.36 -2.73
C SER A 6 -16.93 24.39 -2.59
N GLY A 7 -16.01 24.74 -1.69
CA GLY A 7 -15.05 23.82 -1.13
C GLY A 7 -15.74 23.02 -0.04
N ASP A 8 -15.70 21.70 -0.15
CA ASP A 8 -15.94 20.81 0.98
C ASP A 8 -14.85 19.74 0.98
N ASN A 9 -13.83 20.02 1.79
CA ASN A 9 -12.76 19.11 2.17
C ASN A 9 -13.35 17.98 3.04
N ALA A 10 -13.79 16.90 2.41
CA ALA A 10 -14.04 15.64 3.12
C ALA A 10 -12.69 15.01 3.49
N LYS A 11 -12.27 15.30 4.72
CA LYS A 11 -11.12 14.74 5.45
C LYS A 11 -11.04 13.22 5.27
N LEU A 12 -9.98 12.73 4.64
CA LEU A 12 -9.59 11.33 4.71
C LEU A 12 -8.69 11.20 5.95
N GLU A 13 -9.21 10.56 6.98
CA GLU A 13 -8.43 10.15 8.14
C GLU A 13 -7.84 8.77 7.80
N PHE A 14 -6.52 8.73 7.56
CA PHE A 14 -5.77 7.48 7.56
C PHE A 14 -5.49 7.11 9.04
N SER A 15 -6.52 6.59 9.72
CA SER A 15 -6.39 6.11 11.10
C SER A 15 -5.50 4.86 11.13
N ALA A 16 -4.31 5.01 11.72
CA ALA A 16 -3.57 3.89 12.26
C ALA A 16 -4.21 3.49 13.60
N SER A 17 -4.99 2.41 13.62
CA SER A 17 -5.47 1.81 14.87
C SER A 17 -5.65 0.29 14.74
N GLU A 18 -4.71 -0.42 15.36
CA GLU A 18 -4.68 -1.76 15.98
C GLU A 18 -5.25 -3.04 15.30
N PRO A 19 -4.64 -4.22 15.57
CA PRO A 19 -4.68 -5.37 14.69
C PRO A 19 -5.74 -6.39 15.09
N GLY A 20 -6.44 -6.96 14.11
CA GLY A 20 -7.13 -8.23 14.30
C GLY A 20 -8.37 -8.41 13.44
N ALA A 21 -8.22 -9.09 12.29
CA ALA A 21 -9.17 -10.10 11.76
C ALA A 21 -8.72 -10.59 10.35
N PRO A 22 -9.26 -11.74 9.90
CA PRO A 22 -8.64 -13.04 9.91
C PRO A 22 -7.70 -13.27 8.70
N VAL A 23 -6.52 -13.82 9.00
CA VAL A 23 -5.63 -14.46 8.03
C VAL A 23 -6.33 -15.66 7.41
N CYS A 24 -6.34 -15.74 6.07
CA CYS A 24 -6.66 -16.98 5.37
C CYS A 24 -5.53 -17.96 5.69
N ALA A 25 -5.80 -18.93 6.56
CA ALA A 25 -4.80 -19.85 7.07
C ALA A 25 -4.40 -20.87 6.00
N CYS A 26 -3.38 -20.57 5.20
CA CYS A 26 -2.62 -21.58 4.47
C CYS A 26 -1.11 -21.32 4.60
N GLY A 27 -0.47 -22.10 5.47
CA GLY A 27 0.99 -22.24 5.56
C GLY A 27 1.67 -21.19 6.46
N GLY A 28 2.31 -21.66 7.53
CA GLY A 28 3.16 -20.81 8.37
C GLY A 28 4.39 -20.35 7.58
N THR A 29 4.32 -19.17 7.00
CA THR A 29 5.48 -18.43 6.48
C THR A 29 6.24 -17.83 7.66
N ALA A 30 7.57 -17.80 7.58
CA ALA A 30 8.39 -17.09 8.55
C ALA A 30 7.98 -15.61 8.56
N PRO A 31 8.01 -14.92 9.73
CA PRO A 31 7.68 -13.51 9.80
C PRO A 31 8.57 -12.71 8.83
N PHE A 32 7.97 -11.78 8.10
CA PHE A 32 8.66 -10.90 7.16
C PHE A 32 9.93 -10.28 7.76
N ASP A 33 11.06 -10.42 7.06
CA ASP A 33 12.33 -9.76 7.38
C ASP A 33 12.39 -8.37 6.70
N PRO A 34 12.28 -7.27 7.45
CA PRO A 34 12.13 -5.93 6.93
C PRO A 34 13.46 -5.28 6.53
N SER A 35 14.32 -5.97 5.79
CA SER A 35 15.66 -5.47 5.50
C SER A 35 16.10 -5.70 4.05
N TYR A 36 15.37 -5.11 3.11
CA TYR A 36 15.83 -5.07 1.71
C TYR A 36 16.54 -3.76 1.38
N VAL A 37 17.39 -3.79 0.37
CA VAL A 37 18.20 -2.63 -0.04
C VAL A 37 17.67 -2.06 -1.35
N THR A 38 17.58 -0.73 -1.41
CA THR A 38 17.35 0.01 -2.67
C THR A 38 18.60 0.80 -3.04
N SER A 39 18.93 0.83 -4.33
CA SER A 39 20.11 1.54 -4.84
C SER A 39 19.92 3.04 -5.03
N THR A 40 18.67 3.51 -4.97
CA THR A 40 18.29 4.89 -5.25
C THR A 40 17.28 5.38 -4.23
N VAL A 41 17.46 6.63 -3.80
CA VAL A 41 16.47 7.33 -2.97
C VAL A 41 15.19 7.49 -3.80
N PRO A 42 14.02 7.08 -3.28
CA PRO A 42 12.73 7.33 -3.95
C PRO A 42 12.51 8.81 -4.26
N GLU A 43 11.90 9.11 -5.41
CA GLU A 43 11.80 10.49 -5.94
C GLU A 43 11.00 11.44 -5.04
N ASP A 44 10.08 10.88 -4.26
CA ASP A 44 9.22 11.59 -3.31
C ASP A 44 9.90 11.85 -1.96
N LEU A 45 11.12 11.35 -1.73
CA LEU A 45 11.87 11.54 -0.50
C LEU A 45 13.08 12.45 -0.69
N GLN A 46 13.50 13.08 0.41
CA GLN A 46 14.72 13.85 0.49
C GLN A 46 15.51 13.50 1.76
N PRO A 47 16.86 13.48 1.71
CA PRO A 47 17.69 13.30 2.90
C PRO A 47 17.40 14.38 3.95
N HIS A 48 17.36 14.00 5.23
CA HIS A 48 17.09 14.93 6.31
C HIS A 48 17.69 14.44 7.63
N LEU A 49 18.48 15.30 8.30
CA LEU A 49 19.23 14.95 9.52
C LEU A 49 18.34 14.49 10.68
N ARG A 50 17.11 15.00 10.76
CA ARG A 50 16.14 14.60 11.79
C ARG A 50 15.19 13.49 11.36
N GLY A 51 15.23 13.05 10.10
CA GLY A 51 14.39 11.92 9.69
C GLY A 51 14.84 10.67 10.44
N VAL A 52 13.91 9.90 11.01
CA VAL A 52 14.25 8.75 11.87
C VAL A 52 15.13 7.73 11.14
N TYR A 53 14.90 7.54 9.84
CA TYR A 53 15.74 6.71 8.96
C TYR A 53 16.52 7.53 7.92
N GLY A 54 16.81 8.80 8.24
CA GLY A 54 17.64 9.69 7.41
C GLY A 54 16.92 10.38 6.25
N TYR A 55 15.61 10.17 6.10
CA TYR A 55 14.79 10.75 5.02
C TYR A 55 13.48 11.33 5.56
N VAL A 56 12.95 12.32 4.85
CA VAL A 56 11.58 12.82 5.00
C VAL A 56 10.94 12.96 3.61
N PRO A 57 9.60 12.98 3.51
CA PRO A 57 8.91 13.28 2.25
C PRO A 57 9.21 14.70 1.77
N LYS A 58 9.28 14.89 0.45
CA LYS A 58 9.32 16.22 -0.15
C LYS A 58 7.97 16.92 0.05
N PRO A 59 7.94 18.24 0.28
CA PRO A 59 6.68 18.98 0.39
C PRO A 59 5.78 18.77 -0.84
N GLY A 60 4.49 18.55 -0.62
CA GLY A 60 3.49 18.35 -1.66
C GLY A 60 3.38 16.92 -2.21
N THR A 61 4.20 15.98 -1.70
CA THR A 61 4.09 14.55 -2.03
C THR A 61 3.11 13.83 -1.11
N GLU A 62 2.72 12.59 -1.46
CA GLU A 62 1.72 11.80 -0.74
C GLU A 62 2.02 11.69 0.76
N PHE A 63 3.26 11.36 1.12
CA PHE A 63 3.67 11.13 2.52
C PHE A 63 3.90 12.41 3.32
N SER A 64 3.84 13.59 2.67
CA SER A 64 3.96 14.90 3.34
C SER A 64 2.65 15.43 3.90
N LYS A 65 1.53 14.74 3.65
CA LYS A 65 0.20 15.17 4.11
C LYS A 65 0.03 14.99 5.63
N PRO A 66 -0.86 15.76 6.28
CA PRO A 66 -1.06 15.72 7.74
C PRO A 66 -1.62 14.39 8.28
N GLU A 67 -2.17 13.54 7.42
CA GLU A 67 -2.67 12.20 7.73
C GLU A 67 -1.55 11.19 7.96
N TRP A 68 -0.30 11.52 7.61
CA TRP A 68 0.87 10.69 7.86
C TRP A 68 1.61 11.10 9.15
N PRO A 69 2.36 10.17 9.76
CA PRO A 69 3.21 10.47 10.92
C PRO A 69 4.20 11.61 10.67
N ASP A 70 4.61 12.31 11.74
CA ASP A 70 5.83 13.10 11.69
C ASP A 70 7.03 12.15 11.57
N TRP A 71 7.64 12.14 10.39
CA TRP A 71 8.79 11.28 10.06
C TRP A 71 10.08 11.63 10.82
N THR A 72 10.04 12.67 11.66
CA THR A 72 11.11 13.04 12.60
C THR A 72 10.81 12.61 14.05
N ASP A 73 9.59 12.14 14.34
CA ASP A 73 9.20 11.59 15.63
C ASP A 73 9.45 10.08 15.67
N LYS A 74 10.33 9.65 16.57
CA LYS A 74 10.73 8.24 16.73
C LYS A 74 9.57 7.36 17.15
N GLU A 75 8.68 7.82 18.02
CA GLU A 75 7.57 6.99 18.51
C GLU A 75 6.50 6.81 17.44
N ALA A 76 6.16 7.88 16.73
CA ALA A 76 5.22 7.83 15.62
C ALA A 76 5.75 6.92 14.49
N VAL A 77 7.03 7.04 14.13
CA VAL A 77 7.67 6.19 13.11
C VAL A 77 7.77 4.73 13.57
N ALA A 78 8.03 4.45 14.84
CA ALA A 78 8.06 3.08 15.35
C ALA A 78 6.69 2.39 15.22
N LYS A 79 5.59 3.09 15.54
CA LYS A 79 4.23 2.58 15.32
C LYS A 79 3.95 2.33 13.83
N ALA A 80 4.32 3.27 12.97
CA ALA A 80 4.17 3.12 11.53
C ALA A 80 4.97 1.91 10.98
N LYS A 81 6.16 1.64 11.52
CA LYS A 81 6.97 0.47 11.16
C LYS A 81 6.27 -0.84 11.48
N LEU A 82 5.59 -0.96 12.62
CA LEU A 82 4.85 -2.18 12.99
C LEU A 82 3.71 -2.44 11.99
N VAL A 83 2.90 -1.42 11.71
CA VAL A 83 1.84 -1.49 10.69
C VAL A 83 2.42 -1.85 9.32
N ARG A 84 3.61 -1.32 9.01
CA ARG A 84 4.28 -1.61 7.75
C ARG A 84 4.79 -3.05 7.66
N ALA A 85 5.28 -3.63 8.76
CA ALA A 85 5.68 -5.03 8.81
C ALA A 85 4.49 -5.97 8.58
N GLU A 86 3.35 -5.72 9.24
CA GLU A 86 2.11 -6.48 9.02
C GLU A 86 1.64 -6.39 7.56
N TYR A 87 1.74 -5.21 6.95
CA TYR A 87 1.43 -5.03 5.53
C TYR A 87 2.30 -5.89 4.62
N HIS A 88 3.62 -5.96 4.87
CA HIS A 88 4.53 -6.80 4.08
C HIS A 88 4.26 -8.29 4.29
N GLN A 89 3.91 -8.71 5.50
CA GLN A 89 3.48 -10.09 5.73
C GLN A 89 2.28 -10.45 4.83
N GLY A 90 1.27 -9.58 4.75
CA GLY A 90 0.14 -9.78 3.84
C GLY A 90 0.55 -9.84 2.35
N LEU A 91 1.57 -9.08 1.93
CA LEU A 91 2.10 -9.18 0.56
C LEU A 91 2.81 -10.52 0.31
N GLU A 92 3.57 -11.03 1.27
CA GLU A 92 4.21 -12.35 1.14
C GLU A 92 3.18 -13.48 1.11
N ASP A 93 2.12 -13.39 1.91
CA ASP A 93 1.02 -14.35 1.89
C ASP A 93 0.29 -14.32 0.53
N GLU A 94 0.03 -13.13 -0.03
CA GLU A 94 -0.53 -12.98 -1.38
C GLU A 94 0.39 -13.58 -2.45
N LYS A 95 1.71 -13.39 -2.36
CA LYS A 95 2.68 -13.98 -3.31
C LYS A 95 2.71 -15.50 -3.21
N ALA A 96 2.69 -16.04 -1.99
CA ALA A 96 2.65 -17.48 -1.75
C ALA A 96 1.37 -18.09 -2.34
N TRP A 97 0.22 -17.44 -2.13
CA TRP A 97 -1.04 -17.84 -2.73
C TRP A 97 -1.00 -17.82 -4.27
N VAL A 98 -0.44 -16.76 -4.88
CA VAL A 98 -0.24 -16.69 -6.34
C VAL A 98 0.61 -17.86 -6.84
N ALA A 99 1.70 -18.18 -6.14
CA ALA A 99 2.60 -19.28 -6.52
C ALA A 99 1.90 -20.64 -6.45
N ASP A 100 1.13 -20.90 -5.39
CA ASP A 100 0.32 -22.12 -5.23
C ASP A 100 -0.74 -22.25 -6.34
N MET A 101 -1.44 -21.17 -6.68
CA MET A 101 -2.43 -21.17 -7.77
C MET A 101 -1.80 -21.46 -9.12
N ARG A 102 -0.61 -20.91 -9.40
CA ARG A 102 0.17 -21.24 -10.62
C ARG A 102 0.60 -22.71 -10.63
N GLN A 103 1.04 -23.25 -9.50
CA GLN A 103 1.41 -24.67 -9.37
C GLN A 103 0.23 -25.60 -9.64
N LYS A 104 -0.99 -25.19 -9.25
CA LYS A 104 -2.25 -25.89 -9.55
C LYS A 104 -2.71 -25.76 -11.01
N GLY A 105 -1.98 -25.04 -11.85
CA GLY A 105 -2.31 -24.84 -13.27
C GLY A 105 -3.35 -23.74 -13.51
N THR A 106 -3.63 -22.88 -12.52
CA THR A 106 -4.53 -21.74 -12.70
C THR A 106 -3.89 -20.71 -13.63
N SER A 107 -4.68 -20.14 -14.55
CA SER A 107 -4.19 -19.09 -15.45
C SER A 107 -3.95 -17.77 -14.72
N ASP A 108 -2.96 -17.00 -15.17
CA ASP A 108 -2.67 -15.68 -14.58
C ASP A 108 -3.85 -14.70 -14.68
N GLU A 109 -4.74 -14.84 -15.68
CA GLU A 109 -5.97 -14.04 -15.74
C GLU A 109 -6.91 -14.36 -14.57
N ALA A 110 -7.15 -15.64 -14.29
CA ALA A 110 -8.01 -16.05 -13.18
C ALA A 110 -7.40 -15.62 -11.84
N ILE A 111 -6.09 -15.81 -11.66
CA ILE A 111 -5.35 -15.36 -10.47
C ILE A 111 -5.45 -13.85 -10.30
N ALA A 112 -5.22 -13.08 -11.37
CA ALA A 112 -5.27 -11.61 -11.31
C ALA A 112 -6.67 -11.09 -10.95
N ARG A 113 -7.73 -11.70 -11.49
CA ARG A 113 -9.12 -11.35 -11.15
C ARG A 113 -9.40 -11.55 -9.67
N GLU A 114 -9.08 -12.73 -9.15
CA GLU A 114 -9.34 -13.09 -7.76
C GLU A 114 -8.47 -12.26 -6.80
N LEU A 115 -7.20 -12.02 -7.12
CA LEU A 115 -6.31 -11.18 -6.33
C LEU A 115 -6.86 -9.74 -6.18
N VAL A 116 -7.39 -9.16 -7.26
CA VAL A 116 -7.99 -7.82 -7.21
C VAL A 116 -9.16 -7.78 -6.23
N ASP A 117 -10.00 -8.81 -6.21
CA ASP A 117 -11.13 -8.91 -5.29
C ASP A 117 -10.69 -9.12 -3.85
N ILE A 118 -9.71 -10.01 -3.61
CA ILE A 118 -9.10 -10.23 -2.30
C ILE A 118 -8.59 -8.90 -1.73
N ARG A 119 -7.85 -8.13 -2.53
CA ARG A 119 -7.26 -6.85 -2.11
C ARG A 119 -8.30 -5.77 -1.89
N ASN A 120 -9.35 -5.72 -2.71
CA ASN A 120 -10.45 -4.79 -2.50
C ASN A 120 -11.19 -5.09 -1.19
N LYS A 121 -11.46 -6.37 -0.91
CA LYS A 121 -12.08 -6.81 0.37
C LYS A 121 -11.18 -6.48 1.57
N ALA A 122 -9.89 -6.83 1.49
CA ALA A 122 -8.91 -6.57 2.55
C ALA A 122 -8.70 -5.07 2.83
N ARG A 123 -8.86 -4.20 1.81
CA ARG A 123 -8.86 -2.75 2.03
C ARG A 123 -10.12 -2.29 2.75
N LEU A 124 -11.29 -2.81 2.38
CA LEU A 124 -12.56 -2.39 2.96
C LEU A 124 -12.73 -2.86 4.40
N SER A 125 -12.22 -4.04 4.75
CA SER A 125 -12.28 -4.59 6.11
C SER A 125 -11.51 -3.77 7.14
N LYS A 126 -10.66 -2.83 6.71
CA LYS A 126 -9.91 -1.91 7.59
C LYS A 126 -10.72 -0.70 8.03
N TYR A 127 -11.88 -0.47 7.42
CA TYR A 127 -12.71 0.66 7.76
C TYR A 127 -13.83 0.23 8.70
N PRO A 128 -14.18 1.06 9.70
CA PRO A 128 -15.35 0.81 10.51
C PRO A 128 -16.63 0.95 9.66
N GLU A 129 -17.68 0.23 10.05
CA GLU A 129 -18.91 0.09 9.26
C GLU A 129 -19.58 1.43 8.96
N ASP A 130 -19.52 2.40 9.88
CA ASP A 130 -20.08 3.74 9.74
C ASP A 130 -19.40 4.56 8.63
N LYS A 131 -18.15 4.24 8.28
CA LYS A 131 -17.39 4.92 7.21
C LYS A 131 -17.58 4.26 5.84
N LEU A 132 -18.09 3.03 5.78
CA LEU A 132 -18.24 2.28 4.52
C LEU A 132 -19.12 3.00 3.48
N PRO A 133 -20.27 3.63 3.82
CA PRO A 133 -21.10 4.31 2.82
C PRO A 133 -20.35 5.41 2.06
N MET A 134 -19.61 6.26 2.76
CA MET A 134 -18.79 7.32 2.16
C MET A 134 -17.71 6.74 1.23
N ILE A 135 -17.09 5.63 1.64
CA ILE A 135 -16.04 4.97 0.86
C ILE A 135 -16.63 4.33 -0.40
N PHE A 136 -17.80 3.70 -0.29
CA PHE A 136 -18.50 3.13 -1.44
C PHE A 136 -18.89 4.19 -2.46
N GLU A 137 -19.41 5.33 -2.02
CA GLU A 137 -19.72 6.46 -2.91
C GLU A 137 -18.46 6.97 -3.62
N ARG A 138 -17.38 7.22 -2.86
CA ARG A 138 -16.09 7.63 -3.43
C ARG A 138 -15.57 6.62 -4.46
N ASN A 139 -15.61 5.33 -4.13
CA ASN A 139 -15.14 4.27 -5.02
C ASN A 139 -16.02 4.14 -6.27
N GLN A 140 -17.33 4.30 -6.13
CA GLN A 140 -18.26 4.31 -7.25
C GLN A 140 -17.93 5.47 -8.21
N ASN A 141 -17.68 6.66 -7.68
CA ASN A 141 -17.33 7.83 -8.50
C ASN A 141 -15.97 7.68 -9.20
N LYS A 142 -14.98 7.07 -8.54
CA LYS A 142 -13.61 6.96 -9.07
C LYS A 142 -13.40 5.75 -9.98
N TYR A 143 -13.97 4.60 -9.63
CA TYR A 143 -13.70 3.31 -10.27
C TYR A 143 -14.92 2.72 -10.97
N GLN A 144 -16.09 3.36 -10.88
CA GLN A 144 -17.37 2.81 -11.33
C GLN A 144 -17.72 1.46 -10.68
N ASN A 145 -17.13 1.20 -9.51
CA ASN A 145 -17.35 0.01 -8.70
C ASN A 145 -17.16 0.38 -7.22
N LYS A 146 -18.21 0.18 -6.42
CA LYS A 146 -18.21 0.50 -4.99
C LYS A 146 -17.09 -0.19 -4.19
N TYR A 147 -16.60 -1.34 -4.65
CA TYR A 147 -15.57 -2.09 -3.92
C TYR A 147 -14.14 -1.61 -4.22
N GLY A 148 -13.91 -0.93 -5.34
CA GLY A 148 -12.58 -0.51 -5.77
C GLY A 148 -12.31 -0.68 -7.27
N PRO A 149 -11.05 -0.59 -7.71
CA PRO A 149 -10.69 -0.86 -9.09
C PRO A 149 -11.09 -2.29 -9.49
N THR A 150 -11.58 -2.45 -10.72
CA THR A 150 -11.86 -3.76 -11.31
C THR A 150 -10.61 -4.34 -11.97
N TYR A 151 -10.60 -5.66 -12.18
CA TYR A 151 -9.54 -6.31 -12.96
C TYR A 151 -9.40 -5.68 -14.36
N GLU A 152 -10.51 -5.39 -15.04
CA GLU A 152 -10.51 -4.78 -16.37
C GLU A 152 -9.85 -3.40 -16.38
N SER A 153 -10.11 -2.59 -15.35
CA SER A 153 -9.49 -1.27 -15.21
C SER A 153 -7.99 -1.37 -15.00
N LEU A 154 -7.54 -2.37 -14.23
CA LEU A 154 -6.13 -2.62 -13.95
C LEU A 154 -5.44 -3.26 -15.16
N LEU A 155 -6.09 -4.16 -15.88
CA LEU A 155 -5.59 -4.75 -17.12
C LEU A 155 -5.39 -3.67 -18.18
N LYS A 156 -6.30 -2.69 -18.29
CA LYS A 156 -6.12 -1.53 -19.18
C LYS A 156 -4.86 -0.72 -18.83
N ALA A 157 -4.55 -0.57 -17.54
CA ALA A 157 -3.37 0.16 -17.07
C ALA A 157 -2.07 -0.65 -17.25
N TYR A 158 -2.06 -1.91 -16.82
CA TYR A 158 -0.87 -2.76 -16.72
C TYR A 158 -0.66 -3.71 -17.91
N LYS A 159 -1.62 -3.76 -18.84
CA LYS A 159 -1.60 -4.47 -20.14
C LYS A 159 -1.66 -5.99 -20.10
N THR A 160 -1.13 -6.63 -19.07
CA THR A 160 -1.08 -8.09 -18.97
C THR A 160 -1.50 -8.57 -17.58
N PRO A 161 -2.11 -9.76 -17.44
CA PRO A 161 -2.47 -10.32 -16.14
C PRO A 161 -1.30 -10.42 -15.15
N ASP A 162 -0.13 -10.89 -15.61
CA ASP A 162 1.07 -10.98 -14.77
C ASP A 162 1.50 -9.61 -14.19
N LYS A 163 1.47 -8.55 -15.01
CA LYS A 163 1.74 -7.19 -14.53
C LYS A 163 0.66 -6.68 -13.56
N VAL A 164 -0.59 -7.13 -13.66
CA VAL A 164 -1.63 -6.82 -12.67
C VAL A 164 -1.31 -7.52 -11.35
N ILE A 165 -0.90 -8.80 -11.39
CA ILE A 165 -0.45 -9.56 -10.22
C ILE A 165 0.74 -8.86 -9.55
N LEU A 166 1.78 -8.54 -10.32
CA LEU A 166 2.97 -7.84 -9.83
C LEU A 166 2.63 -6.47 -9.22
N ALA A 167 1.69 -5.73 -9.83
CA ALA A 167 1.24 -4.45 -9.29
C ALA A 167 0.43 -4.61 -7.99
N GLY A 168 -0.26 -5.74 -7.82
CA GLY A 168 -0.96 -6.09 -6.60
C GLY A 168 -0.01 -6.44 -5.46
N THR A 169 1.03 -7.22 -5.73
CA THR A 169 1.92 -7.78 -4.70
C THR A 169 3.19 -6.97 -4.42
N ARG A 170 3.37 -5.83 -5.10
CA ARG A 170 4.50 -4.92 -4.84
C ARG A 170 4.21 -3.97 -3.68
N SER A 171 5.28 -3.61 -2.99
CA SER A 171 5.28 -2.55 -1.97
C SER A 171 5.61 -1.17 -2.58
N ASN A 172 5.43 -0.13 -1.76
CA ASN A 172 5.89 1.23 -2.05
C ASN A 172 7.22 1.48 -1.34
N THR A 173 8.29 1.64 -2.12
CA THR A 173 9.65 1.80 -1.59
C THR A 173 9.84 3.08 -0.77
N GLY A 174 9.13 4.18 -1.08
CA GLY A 174 9.18 5.42 -0.29
C GLY A 174 8.71 5.19 1.15
N MET A 175 7.55 4.58 1.31
CA MET A 175 7.03 4.19 2.62
C MET A 175 7.94 3.19 3.33
N ASP A 176 8.51 2.24 2.58
CA ASP A 176 9.44 1.25 3.15
C ASP A 176 10.72 1.90 3.70
N VAL A 177 11.27 2.91 3.01
CA VAL A 177 12.41 3.69 3.50
C VAL A 177 12.02 4.50 4.73
N LEU A 178 10.87 5.20 4.70
CA LEU A 178 10.38 6.00 5.82
C LEU A 178 10.08 5.19 7.08
N CYS A 179 9.72 3.91 6.94
CA CYS A 179 9.50 2.98 8.03
C CYS A 179 10.73 2.13 8.39
N GLY A 180 11.86 2.31 7.68
CA GLY A 180 13.08 1.52 7.91
C GLY A 180 12.90 0.02 7.65
N VAL A 181 12.06 -0.31 6.66
CA VAL A 181 11.91 -1.64 6.04
C VAL A 181 12.83 -1.78 4.83
N ALA A 182 13.14 -0.66 4.18
CA ALA A 182 14.13 -0.57 3.12
C ALA A 182 15.27 0.34 3.53
N THR A 183 16.50 -0.06 3.24
CA THR A 183 17.69 0.79 3.42
C THR A 183 18.17 1.29 2.07
N VAL A 184 18.48 2.58 1.96
CA VAL A 184 19.08 3.13 0.74
C VAL A 184 20.59 2.98 0.82
N VAL A 185 21.18 2.22 -0.12
CA VAL A 185 22.63 2.12 -0.29
C VAL A 185 22.98 2.70 -1.66
N PRO A 186 23.58 3.90 -1.74
CA PRO A 186 23.97 4.50 -3.00
C PRO A 186 24.92 3.56 -3.76
N LYS A 187 24.74 3.39 -5.07
CA LYS A 187 25.75 2.72 -5.89
C LYS A 187 27.07 3.48 -5.75
N ALA A 188 28.14 2.79 -5.41
CA ALA A 188 29.48 3.35 -5.47
C ALA A 188 29.70 3.87 -6.90
N LYS A 189 30.12 5.14 -7.02
CA LYS A 189 30.58 5.65 -8.31
C LYS A 189 31.89 4.91 -8.62
N LEU A 190 31.85 4.03 -9.62
CA LEU A 190 33.05 3.45 -10.25
C LEU A 190 33.77 4.54 -11.05
#